data_AF-A0ABD5M213-F1
#
_entry.id   AF-A0ABD5M213-F1
#
_cell.length_a   1.000
_cell.length_b   1.000
_cell.length_c   1.000
_cell.angle_alpha   90.00
_cell.angle_beta   90.00
_cell.angle_gamma   90.00
#
_symmetry.space_group_name_H-M   'P 1'
#
loop_
_entity.id
_entity.type
_entity.pdbx_description
1 polymer ?
#
loop_
_entity_poly.entity_id
_entity_poly.type
_entity_poly.pdbx_seq_one_letter_code
_entity_poly.pdbx_strand_id
1 'polypeptide(L)' 'MSDDDSPVVEPIRDDDAAELVRDAIGVARGELPAERFSAKYGTGDGSGSERE' A
#
# COMPACT_ATOMS: atom_id res chain seq x y z
N MET A 1 30.01 -12.81 26.79
CA MET A 1 28.65 -12.58 26.26
C MET A 1 28.78 -11.32 25.43
N SER A 2 28.78 -11.45 24.11
CA SER A 2 28.72 -10.28 23.23
C SER A 2 27.25 -10.09 22.93
N ASP A 3 26.64 -9.06 23.51
CA ASP A 3 25.30 -8.64 23.15
C ASP A 3 25.29 -8.40 21.65
N ASP A 4 24.52 -9.23 20.95
CA ASP A 4 24.19 -9.10 19.54
C ASP A 4 23.26 -7.89 19.41
N ASP A 5 23.85 -6.69 19.44
CA ASP A 5 23.15 -5.44 19.12
C ASP A 5 23.02 -5.36 17.60
N SER A 6 22.25 -6.29 17.04
CA SER A 6 21.81 -6.22 15.65
C SER A 6 20.86 -5.02 15.55
N PRO A 7 21.13 -4.03 14.69
CA PRO A 7 20.28 -2.86 14.57
C PRO A 7 18.87 -3.32 14.21
N VAL A 8 17.90 -2.98 15.05
CA VAL A 8 16.49 -3.23 14.78
C VAL A 8 16.14 -2.41 13.54
N VAL A 9 16.02 -3.08 12.39
CA VAL A 9 15.53 -2.44 11.18
C VAL A 9 14.06 -2.12 11.40
N GLU A 10 13.76 -0.83 11.57
CA GLU A 10 12.38 -0.40 11.65
C GLU A 10 11.70 -0.68 10.30
N PRO A 11 10.55 -1.37 10.31
CA PRO A 11 9.83 -1.63 9.07
C PRO A 11 9.46 -0.31 8.41
N ILE A 12 9.81 -0.19 7.13
CA ILE A 12 9.48 0.98 6.32
C ILE A 12 7.96 1.11 6.32
N ARG A 13 7.48 2.25 6.83
CA ARG A 13 6.07 2.61 6.74
C ARG A 13 5.86 3.34 5.43
N ASP A 14 5.10 2.70 4.56
CA ASP A 14 4.59 3.31 3.34
C ASP A 14 3.12 3.66 3.59
N ASP A 15 2.89 4.94 3.88
CA ASP A 15 1.55 5.44 4.19
C ASP A 15 0.60 5.32 2.98
N ASP A 16 1.12 5.43 1.75
CA ASP A 16 0.35 5.29 0.52
C ASP A 16 -0.11 3.84 0.32
N ALA A 17 0.78 2.86 0.56
CA ALA A 17 0.44 1.45 0.54
C ALA A 17 -0.57 1.10 1.66
N ALA A 18 -0.39 1.68 2.86
CA ALA A 18 -1.33 1.49 3.96
C ALA A 18 -2.71 2.11 3.67
N GLU A 19 -2.77 3.21 2.94
CA GLU A 19 -4.01 3.82 2.46
C GLU A 19 -4.70 2.93 1.42
N LEU A 20 -3.97 2.40 0.44
CA LEU A 20 -4.50 1.46 -0.56
C LEU A 20 -5.16 0.25 0.11
N VAL A 21 -4.48 -0.37 1.07
CA VAL A 21 -5.00 -1.56 1.77
C VAL A 21 -6.27 -1.23 2.57
N ARG A 22 -6.30 -0.08 3.25
CA ARG A 22 -7.49 0.36 3.99
C ARG A 22 -8.68 0.55 3.07
N ASP A 23 -8.48 1.22 1.95
CA ASP A 23 -9.55 1.46 0.98
C ASP A 23 -10.01 0.14 0.32
N ALA A 24 -9.11 -0.79 0.03
CA ALA A 24 -9.44 -2.11 -0.53
C ALA A 24 -10.28 -2.95 0.44
N ILE A 25 -9.96 -2.90 1.74
CA ILE A 25 -10.78 -3.53 2.79
C ILE A 25 -12.17 -2.87 2.82
N GLY A 26 -12.25 -1.54 2.70
CA GLY A 26 -13.52 -0.82 2.60
C GLY A 26 -14.38 -1.30 1.43
N VAL A 27 -13.78 -1.54 0.26
CA VAL A 27 -14.48 -2.15 -0.88
C VAL A 27 -14.99 -3.55 -0.55
N ALA A 28 -14.15 -4.42 0.02
CA ALA A 28 -14.52 -5.79 0.35
C ALA A 28 -15.67 -5.87 1.37
N ARG A 29 -15.81 -4.87 2.24
CA ARG A 29 -16.90 -4.74 3.21
C ARG A 29 -18.17 -4.09 2.64
N GLY A 30 -18.10 -3.53 1.43
CA GLY A 30 -19.19 -2.73 0.86
C GLY A 30 -19.31 -1.32 1.46
N GLU A 31 -18.28 -0.86 2.17
CA GLU A 31 -18.22 0.48 2.77
C GLU A 31 -17.75 1.54 1.74
N LEU A 32 -16.98 1.13 0.74
CA LEU A 32 -16.46 1.98 -0.34
C LEU A 32 -16.92 1.46 -1.71
N PRO A 33 -17.43 2.31 -2.62
CA PRO A 33 -17.74 1.92 -3.99
C PRO A 33 -16.48 1.50 -4.77
N ALA A 34 -16.57 0.39 -5.51
CA ALA A 34 -15.45 -0.13 -6.31
C ALA A 34 -15.02 0.84 -7.42
N GLU A 35 -15.93 1.66 -7.94
CA GLU A 35 -15.65 2.69 -8.94
C GLU A 35 -14.75 3.79 -8.36
N ARG A 36 -14.96 4.17 -7.09
CA ARG A 36 -14.11 5.17 -6.42
C ARG A 36 -12.73 4.62 -6.12
N PHE A 37 -12.66 3.37 -5.68
CA PHE A 37 -11.37 2.69 -5.50
C PHE A 37 -10.61 2.60 -6.82
N SER A 38 -11.28 2.14 -7.89
CA SER A 38 -10.68 2.03 -9.23
C SER A 38 -10.31 3.38 -9.82
N ALA A 39 -11.05 4.46 -9.55
CA ALA A 39 -10.65 5.79 -10.00
C ALA A 39 -9.37 6.30 -9.32
N LYS A 40 -9.10 5.87 -8.08
CA LYS A 40 -7.96 6.30 -7.28
C LYS A 40 -6.71 5.44 -7.50
N TYR A 41 -6.90 4.13 -7.64
CA TYR A 41 -5.82 3.14 -7.73
C TYR A 41 -5.84 2.32 -9.01
N GLY A 42 -6.97 2.30 -9.71
CA GLY A 42 -7.09 1.59 -10.97
C GLY A 42 -6.25 2.29 -12.03
N THR A 43 -5.52 1.48 -12.79
CA THR A 43 -4.62 1.92 -13.85
C THR A 43 -5.41 2.52 -15.01
N GLY A 44 -5.88 3.75 -14.86
CA GLY A 44 -6.23 4.63 -15.97
C GLY A 44 -4.95 5.20 -16.54
N ASP A 45 -4.49 4.61 -17.66
CA ASP A 45 -3.49 5.15 -18.58
C ASP A 45 -2.03 5.27 -18.05
N GLY A 46 -1.31 4.14 -18.01
CA GLY A 46 0.09 4.11 -18.49
C GLY A 46 1.16 4.91 -17.74
N SER A 47 1.08 5.08 -16.41
CA SER A 47 2.23 5.55 -15.61
C SER A 47 2.67 4.47 -14.62
N GLY A 48 3.21 3.39 -15.18
CA GLY A 48 3.69 2.24 -14.43
C GLY A 48 4.46 1.25 -15.31
N SER A 49 5.11 1.71 -16.39
CA SER A 49 6.28 0.99 -16.90
C SER A 49 7.37 1.14 -15.85
N GLU A 50 7.54 0.09 -15.07
CA GLU A 50 8.84 -0.51 -14.71
C GLU A 50 10.00 0.50 -14.76
N ARG A 51 10.41 1.02 -13.59
CA ARG A 51 11.79 1.52 -13.46
C ARG A 51 12.71 0.30 -13.52
N GLU A 52 13.22 0.02 -14.72
CA GLU A 52 14.51 -0.66 -14.93
C GLU A 52 15.68 0.30 -14.62
#